data_AF-A0AAN6P6B8-F1
#
_entry.id   AF-A0AAN6P6B8-F1
#
_cell.length_a   1.000
_cell.length_b   1.000
_cell.length_c   1.000
_cell.angle_alpha   90.00
_cell.angle_beta   90.00
_cell.angle_gamma   90.00
#
_symmetry.space_group_name_H-M   'P 1'
#
loop_
_entity.id
_entity.type
_entity.pdbx_description
1 polymer ?
#
loop_
_entity_poly.entity_id
_entity_poly.type
_entity_poly.pdbx_seq_one_letter_code
_entity_poly.pdbx_strand_id
1 'polypeptide(L)' 'MSLSTIVLPKPALGQDVQLGMLYDVRSGQFFASLSLWDNDVVNAKQQLEG' A
#
# COMPACT_ATOMS: atom_id res chain seq x y z
N MET A 1 10.00 25.84 3.29
CA MET A 1 10.40 24.56 2.65
C MET A 1 9.12 23.77 2.38
N SER A 2 8.79 23.55 1.11
CA SER A 2 7.69 22.65 0.75
C SER A 2 8.21 21.22 0.83
N LEU A 3 7.60 20.38 1.65
CA LEU A 3 7.84 18.94 1.64
C LEU A 3 7.11 18.39 0.40
N SER A 4 7.78 18.40 -0.74
CA SER A 4 7.35 17.60 -1.88
C SER A 4 7.44 16.14 -1.47
N THR A 5 6.29 15.51 -1.23
CA THR A 5 6.19 14.08 -0.91
C THR A 5 6.94 13.28 -1.98
N ILE A 6 8.05 12.67 -1.59
CA ILE A 6 8.83 11.80 -2.48
C ILE A 6 8.04 10.49 -2.60
N VAL A 7 7.32 10.32 -3.69
CA VAL A 7 6.73 9.03 -4.07
C VAL A 7 7.81 8.22 -4.77
N LEU A 8 8.15 7.06 -4.20
CA LEU A 8 9.09 6.12 -4.79
C LEU A 8 8.30 4.99 -5.46
N PRO A 9 8.05 5.04 -6.78
CA PRO A 9 7.37 3.94 -7.47
C PRO A 9 8.22 2.67 -7.40
N LYS A 10 7.62 1.57 -6.94
CA LYS A 10 8.24 0.23 -6.87
C LYS A 10 7.39 -0.77 -7.66
N PRO A 11 7.98 -1.56 -8.56
CA PRO A 11 7.24 -2.62 -9.24
C PRO A 11 6.85 -3.72 -8.25
N ALA A 12 5.66 -4.30 -8.44
CA ALA A 12 5.14 -5.36 -7.57
C ALA A 12 5.86 -6.71 -7.75
N LEU A 13 6.53 -6.95 -8.89
CA LEU A 13 7.37 -8.13 -9.15
C LEU A 13 6.71 -9.49 -8.80
N GLY A 14 5.40 -9.62 -9.02
CA GLY A 14 4.63 -10.83 -8.72
C GLY A 14 4.20 -10.98 -7.25
N GLN A 15 4.46 -9.98 -6.41
CA GLN A 15 3.92 -9.89 -5.06
C GLN A 15 2.42 -9.54 -5.14
N ASP A 16 1.59 -10.25 -4.39
CA ASP A 16 0.17 -9.94 -4.22
C ASP A 16 0.03 -8.74 -3.28
N VAL A 17 0.06 -7.52 -3.85
CA VAL A 17 -0.04 -6.25 -3.11
C VAL A 17 -1.49 -5.79 -3.14
N GLN A 18 -2.04 -5.51 -1.96
CA GLN A 18 -3.40 -5.04 -1.77
C GLN A 18 -3.38 -3.64 -1.15
N LEU A 19 -4.45 -2.88 -1.33
CA LEU A 19 -4.55 -1.56 -0.70
C LEU A 19 -4.58 -1.71 0.82
N GLY A 20 -4.05 -0.71 1.52
CA GLY A 20 -4.01 -0.71 2.99
C GLY A 20 -2.88 -1.56 3.61
N MET A 21 -2.16 -2.37 2.83
CA MET A 21 -1.00 -3.10 3.33
C MET A 21 0.10 -2.15 3.83
N LEU A 22 0.73 -2.51 4.94
CA LEU A 22 1.95 -1.86 5.39
C LEU A 22 3.16 -2.34 4.59
N TYR A 23 4.09 -1.43 4.33
CA TYR A 23 5.36 -1.71 3.66
C TYR A 23 6.54 -1.26 4.53
N ASP A 24 7.47 -2.18 4.80
CA ASP A 24 8.76 -1.83 5.39
C ASP A 24 9.80 -1.59 4.30
N VAL A 25 10.27 -0.35 4.21
CA VAL A 25 11.28 0.07 3.23
C VAL A 25 12.65 -0.56 3.46
N ARG A 26 12.97 -0.99 4.69
CA ARG A 26 14.29 -1.56 5.05
C ARG A 26 14.41 -3.01 4.64
N SER A 27 13.37 -3.81 4.92
CA SER A 27 13.33 -5.22 4.59
C SER A 27 12.66 -5.52 3.24
N GLY A 28 11.92 -4.56 2.69
CA GLY A 28 11.14 -4.72 1.46
C GLY A 28 9.91 -5.62 1.60
N GLN A 29 9.44 -5.84 2.83
CA GLN A 29 8.33 -6.74 3.15
C GLN A 29 6.98 -6.00 3.22
N PHE A 30 5.92 -6.72 2.85
CA PHE A 30 4.53 -6.28 3.00
C PHE A 30 3.85 -7.04 4.14
N PHE A 31 2.98 -6.36 4.89
CA PHE A 31 2.19 -6.95 5.97
C PHE A 31 0.70 -6.83 5.63
N ALA A 32 0.06 -7.98 5.37
CA ALA A 32 -1.34 -8.05 4.94
C ALA A 32 -2.37 -8.04 6.08
N SER A 33 -1.98 -8.48 7.28
CA SER A 33 -2.91 -8.61 8.42
C SER A 33 -3.09 -7.32 9.23
N LEU A 34 -2.44 -6.23 8.83
CA LEU A 34 -2.47 -4.97 9.55
C LEU A 34 -2.62 -3.80 8.58
N SER A 35 -3.72 -3.07 8.71
CA SER A 35 -3.99 -1.81 8.02
C SER A 35 -4.12 -0.70 9.06
N LEU A 36 -3.52 0.46 8.76
CA LEU A 36 -3.72 1.69 9.54
C LEU A 36 -4.94 2.49 9.06
N TRP A 37 -5.53 2.07 7.96
CA TRP A 37 -6.69 2.70 7.34
C TRP A 37 -7.95 1.94 7.70
N ASP A 38 -9.06 2.66 7.79
CA ASP A 38 -10.38 2.05 7.92
C ASP A 38 -10.64 1.10 6.74
N ASN A 39 -11.05 -0.12 7.04
CA ASN A 39 -11.31 -1.16 6.05
C ASN A 39 -12.40 -0.73 5.05
N ASP A 40 -13.41 0.03 5.48
CA ASP A 40 -14.47 0.48 4.57
C ASP A 40 -13.93 1.44 3.51
N VAL A 41 -12.93 2.25 3.87
CA VAL A 41 -12.25 3.17 2.94
C VAL A 41 -11.36 2.40 1.96
N VAL A 42 -10.60 1.43 2.46
CA VAL A 42 -9.69 0.62 1.63
C VAL A 42 -10.46 -0.28 0.66
N ASN A 43 -11.45 -1.02 1.17
CA ASN A 43 -12.21 -2.00 0.39
C ASN A 43 -13.06 -1.33 -0.70
N ALA A 44 -13.66 -0.17 -0.40
CA ALA A 44 -14.41 0.59 -1.41
C ALA A 44 -13.55 1.03 -2.60
N LYS A 45 -12.24 1.21 -2.41
CA LYS A 45 -11.30 1.56 -3.48
C LYS A 45 -10.73 0.34 -4.19
N GLN A 46 -10.61 -0.78 -3.50
CA GLN A 46 -10.05 -2.00 -4.07
C GLN A 46 -11.02 -2.72 -5.02
N GLN A 47 -12.33 -2.58 -4.83
CA GLN A 47 -13.35 -3.20 -5.67
C GLN A 47 -13.50 -2.56 -7.07
N LEU A 48 -12.76 -1.49 -7.39
CA LEU A 48 -12.92 -0.74 -8.65
C LEU A 48 -12.06 -1.26 -9.81
N GLU A 49 -11.28 -2.31 -9.63
CA GLU A 49 -10.45 -2.92 -10.69
C GLU A 49 -10.73 -4.43 -10.84
N GLY A 50 -11.99 -4.76 -11.13
CA GLY A 50 -12.43 -6.11 -11.55
C GLY A 50 -12.60 -6.21 -13.05
#